data_AF-A0A4R4QQN0-F1
#
_entry.id   AF-A0A4R4QQN0-F1
#
_cell.length_a   1.000
_cell.length_b   1.000
_cell.length_c   1.000
_cell.angle_alpha   90.00
_cell.angle_beta   90.00
_cell.angle_gamma   90.00
#
_symmetry.space_group_name_H-M   'P 1'
#
loop_
_entity.id
_entity.type
_entity.pdbx_description
1 polymer ?
#
loop_
_entity_poly.entity_id
_entity_poly.type
_entity_poly.pdbx_seq_one_letter_code
_entity_poly.pdbx_strand_id
1 'polypeptide(L)'
;MLLEPDAENEVAYELCQLLGRAILPLRPTGDGPPGTAFFFQHPTGEFLLTADALTYPQAVEVGLRPSVTEPPGVAADALLLPAGGWAHRPGTGVAALPTGGLHERAATEGWRWRTQPVPAVVAADAGDVARIGAEPVSAVLLALGVRDDGSRPLEVAVERAVRAGDGLRLTGALPPGYVGAPVFAVRPDAAGEVGLRCLGVVLPGEDGHPLATFDQIVAELPARD
;
A
#
# COMPACT_ATOMS: atom_id res chain seq x y z
N MET A 1 10.53 10.78 -14.95
CA MET A 1 9.59 11.41 -15.89
C MET A 1 8.46 11.99 -15.09
N LEU A 2 8.18 13.27 -15.31
CA LEU A 2 6.98 13.92 -14.81
C LEU A 2 5.88 13.72 -15.85
N LEU A 3 4.69 13.35 -15.38
CA LEU A 3 3.50 13.35 -16.22
C LEU A 3 2.95 14.78 -16.32
N GLU A 4 2.26 15.07 -17.41
CA GLU A 4 1.46 16.28 -17.49
C GLU A 4 0.27 16.18 -16.50
N PRO A 5 -0.22 17.30 -15.95
CA PRO A 5 -1.27 17.27 -14.92
C PRO A 5 -2.54 16.49 -15.32
N ASP A 6 -2.96 16.56 -16.59
CA ASP A 6 -4.11 15.81 -17.07
C ASP A 6 -3.85 14.30 -17.05
N ALA A 7 -2.65 13.88 -17.45
CA ALA A 7 -2.24 12.48 -17.35
C ALA A 7 -2.08 12.01 -15.89
N GLU A 8 -1.60 12.86 -14.98
CA GLU A 8 -1.59 12.58 -13.54
C GLU A 8 -3.02 12.30 -13.01
N ASN A 9 -3.98 13.13 -13.40
CA ASN A 9 -5.38 12.98 -13.00
C ASN A 9 -6.04 11.72 -13.58
N GLU A 10 -5.79 11.41 -14.86
CA GLU A 10 -6.31 10.20 -15.50
C GLU A 10 -5.77 8.94 -14.81
N VAL A 11 -4.46 8.88 -14.56
CA VAL A 11 -3.85 7.75 -13.85
C VAL A 11 -4.40 7.62 -12.43
N ALA A 12 -4.53 8.73 -11.71
CA ALA A 12 -5.11 8.77 -10.37
C ALA A 12 -6.55 8.24 -10.35
N TYR A 13 -7.38 8.65 -11.32
CA TYR A 13 -8.75 8.19 -11.46
C TYR A 13 -8.82 6.68 -11.73
N GLU A 14 -8.05 6.18 -12.70
CA GLU A 14 -8.03 4.75 -13.04
C GLU A 14 -7.52 3.88 -11.89
N LEU A 15 -6.49 4.34 -11.17
CA LEU A 15 -5.98 3.66 -9.98
C LEU A 15 -7.04 3.52 -8.89
N CYS A 16 -7.81 4.58 -8.62
CA CYS A 16 -8.93 4.51 -7.67
C CYS A 16 -9.98 3.48 -8.07
N GLN A 17 -10.30 3.39 -9.37
CA GLN A 17 -11.31 2.46 -9.88
C GLN A 17 -10.85 1.00 -9.85
N LEU A 18 -9.58 0.76 -10.16
CA LEU A 18 -9.02 -0.58 -10.29
C LEU A 18 -8.51 -1.16 -8.96
N LEU A 19 -7.93 -0.31 -8.11
CA LEU A 19 -7.22 -0.72 -6.90
C LEU A 19 -7.82 -0.13 -5.62
N GLY A 20 -8.89 0.66 -5.69
CA GLY A 20 -9.53 1.22 -4.49
C GLY A 20 -10.03 0.14 -3.50
N ARG A 21 -10.34 -1.07 -3.97
CA ARG A 21 -10.67 -2.23 -3.12
C ARG A 21 -9.45 -3.03 -2.64
N ALA A 22 -8.24 -2.66 -3.05
CA ALA A 22 -7.00 -3.17 -2.50
C ALA A 22 -6.65 -2.51 -1.17
N ILE A 23 -7.08 -1.26 -0.96
CA ILE A 23 -6.56 -0.40 0.10
C ILE A 23 -7.46 -0.47 1.34
N LEU A 24 -6.90 -0.61 2.54
CA LEU A 24 -7.63 -0.66 3.81
C LEU A 24 -7.08 0.39 4.80
N PRO A 25 -7.96 1.05 5.59
CA PRO A 25 -7.51 1.91 6.66
C PRO A 25 -6.98 1.03 7.80
N LEU A 26 -5.85 1.44 8.35
CA LEU A 26 -5.20 0.78 9.48
C LEU A 26 -5.13 1.77 10.65
N ARG A 27 -5.40 1.27 11.85
CA ARG A 27 -5.23 2.01 13.10
C ARG A 27 -4.57 1.11 14.16
N PRO A 28 -3.32 1.38 14.55
CA PRO A 28 -2.69 0.64 15.64
C PRO A 28 -3.46 0.87 16.95
N THR A 29 -3.61 -0.14 17.81
CA THR A 29 -4.25 0.07 19.12
C THR A 29 -3.42 1.01 20.01
N GLY A 30 -4.09 1.90 20.74
CA GLY A 30 -3.46 2.98 21.51
C GLY A 30 -3.43 4.30 20.73
N ASP A 31 -2.48 5.18 21.06
CA ASP A 31 -2.33 6.52 20.45
C ASP A 31 -1.41 6.51 19.21
N GLY A 32 -1.29 5.36 18.55
CA GLY A 32 -0.47 5.21 17.33
C GLY A 32 -1.10 5.97 16.14
N PRO A 33 -0.28 6.48 15.20
CA PRO A 33 -0.80 7.24 14.07
C PRO A 33 -1.62 6.34 13.14
N PRO A 34 -2.70 6.87 12.53
CA PRO A 34 -3.45 6.15 11.51
C PRO A 34 -2.58 5.92 10.28
N GLY A 35 -2.79 4.78 9.62
CA GLY A 35 -2.07 4.40 8.41
C GLY A 35 -2.96 3.68 7.41
N THR A 36 -2.31 3.13 6.39
CA THR A 36 -2.93 2.39 5.29
C THR A 36 -2.26 1.03 5.15
N ALA A 37 -3.04 0.02 4.81
CA ALA A 37 -2.56 -1.26 4.32
C ALA A 37 -3.14 -1.54 2.93
N PHE A 38 -2.54 -2.45 2.18
CA PHE A 38 -3.09 -2.86 0.88
C PHE A 38 -2.85 -4.33 0.56
N PHE A 39 -3.79 -4.93 -0.17
CA PHE A 39 -3.66 -6.28 -0.69
C PHE A 39 -2.68 -6.31 -1.86
N PHE A 40 -1.76 -7.26 -1.82
CA PHE A 40 -0.81 -7.58 -2.88
C PHE A 40 -0.94 -9.04 -3.26
N GLN A 41 -1.13 -9.31 -4.56
CA GLN A 41 -1.12 -10.66 -5.11
C GLN A 41 0.31 -11.03 -5.50
N HIS A 42 0.90 -11.97 -4.78
CA HIS A 42 2.18 -12.58 -5.07
C HIS A 42 1.99 -14.00 -5.67
N PRO A 43 2.96 -14.56 -6.41
CA PRO A 43 2.87 -15.94 -6.91
C PRO A 43 2.69 -17.03 -5.84
N THR A 44 2.98 -16.73 -4.58
CA THR A 44 2.88 -17.67 -3.44
C THR A 44 1.64 -17.48 -2.59
N GLY A 45 0.88 -16.41 -2.83
CA GLY A 45 -0.31 -16.08 -2.06
C GLY A 45 -0.65 -14.61 -2.12
N GLU A 46 -1.74 -14.25 -1.46
CA GLU A 46 -2.12 -12.86 -1.23
C GLU A 46 -1.62 -12.41 0.15
N PHE A 47 -1.08 -11.21 0.19
CA PHE A 47 -0.54 -10.58 1.40
C PHE A 47 -1.20 -9.22 1.61
N LEU A 48 -1.46 -8.88 2.87
CA LEU A 48 -1.76 -7.51 3.27
C LEU A 48 -0.45 -6.85 3.69
N LEU A 49 -0.05 -5.78 3.00
CA LEU A 49 1.21 -5.06 3.21
C LEU A 49 0.96 -3.70 3.85
N THR A 50 1.87 -3.27 4.73
CA THR A 50 1.86 -1.94 5.35
C THR A 50 3.26 -1.59 5.89
N ALA A 51 3.44 -0.36 6.39
CA ALA A 51 4.66 0.02 7.08
C ALA A 51 4.75 -0.70 8.44
N ASP A 52 5.90 -1.31 8.70
CA ASP A 52 6.15 -2.15 9.88
C ASP A 52 5.88 -1.42 11.20
N ALA A 53 6.23 -0.13 11.25
CA ALA A 53 6.01 0.77 12.39
C ALA A 53 4.54 0.81 12.87
N LEU A 54 3.58 0.49 12.00
CA LEU A 54 2.15 0.49 12.32
C LEU A 54 1.67 -0.82 12.96
N THR A 55 2.51 -1.85 13.02
CA THR A 55 2.10 -3.23 13.38
C THR A 55 2.73 -3.75 14.67
N TYR A 56 3.63 -2.99 15.28
CA TYR A 56 4.23 -3.31 16.59
C TYR A 56 3.27 -3.26 17.79
N PRO A 57 2.23 -2.39 17.83
CA PRO A 57 1.26 -2.43 18.92
C PRO A 57 0.57 -3.79 19.03
N GLN A 58 0.15 -4.17 20.25
CA GLN A 58 -0.37 -5.51 20.55
C GLN A 58 -1.46 -5.99 19.57
N ALA A 59 -2.28 -5.05 19.09
CA ALA A 59 -3.18 -5.30 18.00
C ALA A 59 -3.28 -4.09 17.06
N VAL A 60 -3.85 -4.35 15.90
CA VAL A 60 -4.06 -3.40 14.83
C VAL A 60 -5.49 -3.55 14.35
N GLU A 61 -6.24 -2.46 14.33
CA GLU A 61 -7.55 -2.43 13.70
C GLU A 61 -7.40 -2.18 12.21
N VAL A 62 -8.09 -3.00 11.42
CA VAL A 62 -8.20 -2.88 9.97
C VAL A 62 -9.66 -2.63 9.64
N GLY A 63 -9.98 -1.43 9.20
CA GLY A 63 -11.37 -1.04 8.92
C GLY A 63 -11.91 -1.74 7.67
N LEU A 64 -13.14 -2.25 7.76
CA LEU A 64 -13.86 -2.90 6.68
C LEU A 64 -14.89 -1.95 6.10
N ARG A 65 -14.62 -1.46 4.90
CA ARG A 65 -15.60 -0.63 4.16
C ARG A 65 -16.63 -1.55 3.49
N PRO A 66 -17.90 -1.12 3.35
CA PRO A 66 -18.91 -1.92 2.66
C PRO A 66 -18.52 -2.35 1.23
N SER A 67 -17.66 -1.57 0.57
CA SER A 67 -17.19 -1.90 -0.79
C SER A 67 -16.22 -3.07 -0.86
N VAL A 68 -15.60 -3.50 0.25
CA VAL A 68 -14.63 -4.61 0.30
C VAL A 68 -15.20 -5.89 0.90
N THR A 69 -16.47 -5.90 1.28
CA THR A 69 -17.17 -7.04 1.91
C THR A 69 -18.42 -7.41 1.14
N GLU A 70 -18.76 -8.70 1.09
CA GLU A 70 -19.98 -9.21 0.46
C GLU A 70 -20.62 -10.30 1.34
N PRO A 71 -21.91 -10.21 1.71
CA PRO A 71 -22.83 -9.10 1.43
C PRO A 71 -22.47 -7.82 2.22
N PRO A 72 -22.82 -6.62 1.71
CA PRO A 72 -22.61 -5.38 2.45
C PRO A 72 -23.35 -5.37 3.80
N GLY A 73 -22.69 -4.91 4.85
CA GLY A 73 -23.27 -4.73 6.19
C GLY A 73 -23.37 -6.00 7.05
N VAL A 74 -22.86 -7.14 6.57
CA VAL A 74 -22.75 -8.38 7.35
C VAL A 74 -21.47 -8.42 8.19
N ALA A 75 -20.37 -7.96 7.60
CA ALA A 75 -19.10 -7.86 8.31
C ALA A 75 -19.13 -6.77 9.39
N ALA A 76 -18.32 -6.93 10.43
CA ALA A 76 -18.06 -5.86 11.39
C ALA A 76 -17.37 -4.65 10.71
N ASP A 77 -17.44 -3.47 11.32
CA ASP A 77 -16.80 -2.26 10.79
C ASP A 77 -15.26 -2.32 10.76
N ALA A 78 -14.66 -3.21 11.55
CA ALA A 78 -13.23 -3.43 11.57
C ALA A 78 -12.87 -4.84 12.06
N LEU A 79 -11.70 -5.32 11.64
CA LEU A 79 -11.04 -6.49 12.18
C LEU A 79 -9.94 -6.06 13.14
N LEU A 80 -9.93 -6.64 14.34
CA LEU A 80 -8.80 -6.53 15.24
C LEU A 80 -7.82 -7.67 14.97
N LEU A 81 -6.60 -7.34 14.55
CA LEU A 81 -5.55 -8.28 14.17
C LEU A 81 -4.39 -8.20 15.18
N PRO A 82 -3.96 -9.32 15.78
CA PRO A 82 -2.86 -9.30 16.74
C PRO A 82 -1.51 -9.04 16.05
N ALA A 83 -0.57 -8.42 16.75
CA ALA A 83 0.80 -8.20 16.27
C ALA A 83 1.45 -9.48 15.74
N GLY A 84 1.27 -10.61 16.44
CA GLY A 84 1.85 -11.90 16.07
C GLY A 84 1.35 -12.50 14.76
N GLY A 85 0.34 -11.93 14.11
CA GLY A 85 -0.07 -12.30 12.76
C GLY A 85 0.83 -11.70 11.66
N TRP A 86 1.56 -10.62 11.97
CA TRP A 86 2.38 -9.90 11.01
C TRP A 86 3.79 -10.49 10.93
N ALA A 87 4.25 -10.78 9.71
CA ALA A 87 5.65 -11.04 9.45
C ALA A 87 6.39 -9.70 9.31
N HIS A 88 7.06 -9.30 10.38
CA HIS A 88 7.88 -8.09 10.45
C HIS A 88 9.16 -8.26 9.65
N ARG A 89 9.47 -7.29 8.79
CA ARG A 89 10.68 -7.27 7.97
C ARG A 89 11.49 -6.01 8.25
N PRO A 90 12.33 -6.02 9.29
CA PRO A 90 13.09 -4.82 9.68
C PRO A 90 14.10 -4.38 8.61
N GLY A 91 14.51 -5.28 7.70
CA GLY A 91 15.38 -4.95 6.56
C GLY A 91 14.74 -4.00 5.55
N THR A 92 13.42 -4.09 5.36
CA THR A 92 12.65 -3.23 4.43
C THR A 92 11.75 -2.22 5.13
N GLY A 93 11.49 -2.36 6.44
CA GLY A 93 10.54 -1.52 7.17
C GLY A 93 9.08 -1.82 6.83
N VAL A 94 8.79 -3.00 6.26
CA VAL A 94 7.45 -3.45 5.87
C VAL A 94 6.99 -4.61 6.74
N ALA A 95 5.70 -4.63 7.05
CA ALA A 95 5.03 -5.78 7.64
C ALA A 95 4.12 -6.43 6.60
N ALA A 96 4.14 -7.76 6.56
CA ALA A 96 3.31 -8.55 5.66
C ALA A 96 2.44 -9.54 6.45
N LEU A 97 1.15 -9.59 6.15
CA LEU A 97 0.21 -10.55 6.72
C LEU A 97 -0.35 -11.46 5.61
N PRO A 98 -0.08 -12.77 5.62
CA PRO A 98 -0.76 -13.72 4.73
C PRO A 98 -2.28 -13.68 4.97
N THR A 99 -3.08 -13.59 3.91
CA THR A 99 -4.52 -13.30 4.05
C THR A 99 -5.40 -14.54 4.09
N GLY A 100 -4.85 -15.74 3.92
CA GLY A 100 -5.61 -17.00 3.92
C GLY A 100 -6.54 -17.14 5.13
N GLY A 101 -6.02 -16.91 6.34
CA GLY A 101 -6.82 -16.92 7.57
C GLY A 101 -7.88 -15.81 7.64
N LEU A 102 -7.68 -14.68 6.96
CA LEU A 102 -8.70 -13.62 6.86
C LEU A 102 -9.87 -14.05 5.97
N HIS A 103 -9.60 -14.77 4.89
CA HIS A 103 -10.64 -15.32 4.01
C HIS A 103 -11.42 -16.44 4.70
N GLU A 104 -10.75 -17.32 5.43
CA GLU A 104 -11.38 -18.38 6.24
C GLU A 104 -12.26 -17.79 7.35
N ARG A 105 -11.76 -16.76 8.05
CA ARG A 105 -12.53 -16.03 9.06
C ARG A 105 -13.78 -15.39 8.46
N ALA A 106 -13.65 -14.69 7.34
CA ALA A 106 -14.79 -14.08 6.65
C ALA A 106 -15.86 -15.13 6.31
N ALA A 107 -15.45 -16.25 5.72
CA ALA A 107 -16.37 -17.34 5.36
C ALA A 107 -17.08 -17.93 6.59
N THR A 108 -16.37 -18.09 7.70
CA THR A 108 -16.94 -18.55 8.98
C THR A 108 -17.95 -17.57 9.56
N GLU A 109 -17.70 -16.27 9.38
CA GLU A 109 -18.58 -15.17 9.81
C GLU A 109 -19.70 -14.86 8.79
N GLY A 110 -19.81 -15.62 7.70
CA GLY A 110 -20.92 -15.51 6.74
C GLY A 110 -20.77 -14.40 5.69
N TRP A 111 -19.56 -13.90 5.48
CA TRP A 111 -19.24 -12.91 4.44
C TRP A 111 -17.99 -13.30 3.66
N ARG A 112 -17.65 -12.56 2.61
CA ARG A 112 -16.42 -12.74 1.84
C ARG A 112 -15.80 -11.42 1.45
N TRP A 113 -14.49 -11.45 1.22
CA TRP A 113 -13.76 -10.31 0.70
C TRP A 113 -14.11 -10.04 -0.76
N ARG A 114 -14.19 -8.75 -1.11
CA ARG A 114 -14.36 -8.26 -2.49
C ARG A 114 -13.16 -7.39 -2.87
N THR A 115 -11.96 -7.93 -2.75
CA THR A 115 -10.71 -7.20 -2.95
C THR A 115 -10.33 -7.12 -4.43
N GLN A 116 -9.45 -6.18 -4.77
CA GLN A 116 -8.75 -6.10 -6.05
C GLN A 116 -7.27 -5.90 -5.75
N PRO A 117 -6.53 -6.96 -5.40
CA PRO A 117 -5.15 -6.83 -4.96
C PRO A 117 -4.27 -6.18 -6.03
N VAL A 118 -3.24 -5.47 -5.59
CA VAL A 118 -2.17 -5.01 -6.48
C VAL A 118 -1.53 -6.26 -7.11
N PRO A 119 -1.53 -6.41 -8.45
CA PRO A 119 -1.04 -7.63 -9.08
C PRO A 119 0.49 -7.67 -9.14
N ALA A 120 1.09 -8.85 -9.02
CA ALA A 120 2.55 -9.04 -9.14
C ALA A 120 3.17 -8.41 -10.39
N VAL A 121 2.44 -8.37 -11.52
CA VAL A 121 2.95 -7.82 -12.79
C VAL A 121 3.23 -6.30 -12.74
N VAL A 122 2.64 -5.58 -11.79
CA VAL A 122 2.94 -4.14 -11.61
C VAL A 122 3.95 -3.89 -10.50
N ALA A 123 4.39 -4.90 -9.74
CA ALA A 123 5.45 -4.72 -8.76
C ALA A 123 6.74 -4.25 -9.47
N ALA A 124 7.32 -3.15 -9.02
CA ALA A 124 8.59 -2.67 -9.57
C ALA A 124 9.71 -3.67 -9.27
N ASP A 125 10.49 -4.03 -10.28
CA ASP A 125 11.72 -4.80 -10.10
C ASP A 125 12.93 -3.90 -9.77
N ALA A 126 14.08 -4.50 -9.53
CA ALA A 126 15.30 -3.77 -9.21
C ALA A 126 15.76 -2.83 -10.35
N GLY A 127 15.53 -3.21 -11.60
CA GLY A 127 15.81 -2.37 -12.77
C GLY A 127 14.86 -1.18 -12.88
N ASP A 128 13.60 -1.36 -12.47
CA ASP A 128 12.63 -0.29 -12.35
C ASP A 128 13.06 0.74 -11.31
N VAL A 129 13.42 0.28 -10.12
CA VAL A 129 13.87 1.11 -9.01
C VAL A 129 15.20 1.81 -9.34
N ALA A 130 16.16 1.11 -9.95
CA ALA A 130 17.46 1.65 -10.30
C ALA A 130 17.40 2.79 -11.33
N ARG A 131 16.37 2.80 -12.20
CA ARG A 131 16.16 3.85 -13.21
C ARG A 131 15.62 5.16 -12.64
N ILE A 132 15.18 5.18 -11.37
CA ILE A 132 14.82 6.42 -10.69
C ILE A 132 16.10 7.06 -10.16
N GLY A 133 16.45 8.22 -10.71
CA GLY A 133 17.60 9.02 -10.33
C GLY A 133 17.24 10.17 -9.40
N ALA A 134 18.14 11.16 -9.31
CA ALA A 134 17.91 12.37 -8.52
C ALA A 134 16.81 13.28 -9.12
N GLU A 135 16.54 13.16 -10.42
CA GLU A 135 15.45 13.88 -11.06
C GLU A 135 14.09 13.30 -10.62
N PRO A 136 13.13 14.16 -10.21
CA PRO A 136 11.84 13.69 -9.74
C PRO A 136 11.01 12.97 -10.80
N VAL A 137 10.23 11.99 -10.33
CA VAL A 137 9.19 11.31 -11.10
C VAL A 137 7.83 11.52 -10.44
N SER A 138 6.76 11.56 -11.24
CA SER A 138 5.40 11.60 -10.71
C SER A 138 5.11 10.29 -9.97
N ALA A 139 4.64 10.40 -8.73
CA ALA A 139 4.32 9.30 -7.85
C ALA A 139 2.86 9.42 -7.39
N VAL A 140 2.03 8.43 -7.72
CA VAL A 140 0.61 8.42 -7.38
C VAL A 140 0.40 7.47 -6.21
N LEU A 141 -0.20 7.97 -5.13
CA LEU A 141 -0.44 7.23 -3.90
C LEU A 141 -1.93 6.97 -3.73
N LEU A 142 -2.30 5.76 -3.34
CA LEU A 142 -3.66 5.45 -2.90
C LEU A 142 -3.69 5.19 -1.41
N ALA A 143 -4.44 5.99 -0.66
CA ALA A 143 -4.49 5.89 0.79
C ALA A 143 -5.90 6.12 1.33
N LEU A 144 -6.07 5.84 2.62
CA LEU A 144 -7.27 6.20 3.34
C LEU A 144 -6.90 7.37 4.26
N GLY A 145 -7.18 8.59 3.79
CA GLY A 145 -6.90 9.81 4.54
C GLY A 145 -7.68 9.88 5.86
N VAL A 146 -7.47 10.93 6.63
CA VAL A 146 -8.18 11.19 7.89
C VAL A 146 -8.84 12.54 7.80
N ARG A 147 -10.16 12.57 7.86
CA ARG A 147 -10.95 13.82 7.93
C ARG A 147 -11.18 14.24 9.38
N ASP A 148 -11.57 15.50 9.56
CA ASP A 148 -11.86 16.10 10.88
C ASP A 148 -12.98 15.36 11.65
N ASP A 149 -13.91 14.73 10.93
CA ASP A 149 -14.98 13.91 11.50
C ASP A 149 -14.53 12.47 11.85
N GLY A 150 -13.24 12.16 11.69
CA GLY A 150 -12.65 10.84 11.91
C GLY A 150 -12.89 9.86 10.76
N SER A 151 -13.64 10.23 9.72
CA SER A 151 -13.87 9.35 8.58
C SER A 151 -12.59 9.10 7.77
N ARG A 152 -12.56 7.94 7.12
CA ARG A 152 -11.40 7.45 6.36
C ARG A 152 -11.78 7.27 4.87
N PRO A 153 -11.92 8.36 4.09
CA PRO A 153 -12.22 8.28 2.66
C PRO A 153 -11.04 7.70 1.87
N LEU A 154 -11.32 6.99 0.78
CA LEU A 154 -10.28 6.66 -0.20
C LEU A 154 -9.84 7.96 -0.87
N GLU A 155 -8.55 8.21 -0.85
CA GLU A 155 -7.92 9.39 -1.43
C GLU A 155 -6.78 8.99 -2.35
N VAL A 156 -6.46 9.92 -3.25
CA VAL A 156 -5.31 9.83 -4.14
C VAL A 156 -4.50 11.10 -4.01
N ALA A 157 -3.19 10.95 -3.84
CA ALA A 157 -2.25 12.05 -3.88
C ALA A 157 -1.25 11.84 -5.01
N VAL A 158 -0.86 12.94 -5.67
CA VAL A 158 0.20 12.93 -6.67
C VAL A 158 1.36 13.73 -6.12
N GLU A 159 2.44 13.01 -5.83
CA GLU A 159 3.66 13.52 -5.23
C GLU A 159 4.84 13.33 -6.17
N ARG A 160 6.03 13.66 -5.67
CA ARG A 160 7.28 13.51 -6.38
C ARG A 160 8.18 12.53 -5.65
N ALA A 161 8.59 11.47 -6.36
CA ALA A 161 9.57 10.52 -5.88
C ALA A 161 10.94 10.82 -6.51
N VAL A 162 11.99 10.76 -5.70
CA VAL A 162 13.39 10.94 -6.11
C VAL A 162 14.24 9.85 -5.47
N ARG A 163 15.40 9.57 -6.06
CA ARG A 163 16.47 8.86 -5.36
C ARG A 163 17.18 9.82 -4.41
N ALA A 164 17.24 9.47 -3.13
CA ALA A 164 17.93 10.22 -2.09
C ALA A 164 18.72 9.26 -1.21
N GLY A 165 20.05 9.42 -1.19
CA GLY A 165 20.94 8.46 -0.54
C GLY A 165 20.93 7.10 -1.24
N ASP A 166 20.74 6.03 -0.48
CA ASP A 166 20.64 4.64 -0.95
C ASP A 166 19.24 4.24 -1.42
N GLY A 167 18.21 5.02 -1.07
CA GLY A 167 16.81 4.67 -1.29
C GLY A 167 16.03 5.65 -2.18
N LEU A 168 14.73 5.36 -2.30
CA LEU A 168 13.74 6.28 -2.87
C LEU A 168 13.03 7.05 -1.75
N ARG A 169 12.64 8.28 -2.06
CA ARG A 169 11.95 9.17 -1.11
C ARG A 169 10.89 10.00 -1.83
N LEU A 170 9.75 10.18 -1.19
CA LEU A 170 8.77 11.21 -1.53
C LEU A 170 9.19 12.53 -0.92
N THR A 171 9.23 13.59 -1.72
CA THR A 171 9.75 14.89 -1.28
C THR A 171 8.72 15.75 -0.55
N GLY A 172 7.43 15.50 -0.76
CA GLY A 172 6.33 16.19 -0.10
C GLY A 172 5.99 15.61 1.28
N ALA A 173 5.38 16.43 2.13
CA ALA A 173 4.71 15.96 3.33
C ALA A 173 3.39 15.29 2.93
N LEU A 174 3.06 14.17 3.57
CA LEU A 174 1.80 13.46 3.32
C LEU A 174 0.78 13.74 4.42
N PRO A 175 -0.53 13.76 4.09
CA PRO A 175 -1.57 13.83 5.09
C PRO A 175 -1.55 12.61 6.03
N PRO A 176 -2.12 12.72 7.24
CA PRO A 176 -2.33 11.58 8.12
C PRO A 176 -3.07 10.43 7.40
N GLY A 177 -2.66 9.19 7.67
CA GLY A 177 -3.24 7.99 7.05
C GLY A 177 -2.48 7.45 5.82
N TYR A 178 -1.52 8.20 5.25
CA TYR A 178 -0.78 7.77 4.05
C TYR A 178 0.41 6.85 4.32
N VAL A 179 0.90 6.78 5.56
CA VAL A 179 1.96 5.81 5.92
C VAL A 179 1.44 4.39 5.69
N GLY A 180 2.24 3.56 5.01
CA GLY A 180 1.86 2.21 4.58
C GLY A 180 1.12 2.13 3.24
N ALA A 181 0.83 3.27 2.59
CA ALA A 181 0.21 3.30 1.27
C ALA A 181 1.15 2.76 0.17
N PRO A 182 0.61 2.11 -0.87
CA PRO A 182 1.36 1.79 -2.07
C PRO A 182 1.61 3.05 -2.92
N VAL A 183 2.80 3.12 -3.51
CA VAL A 183 3.22 4.23 -4.39
C VAL A 183 3.37 3.72 -5.81
N PHE A 184 2.74 4.37 -6.77
CA PHE A 184 2.78 3.99 -8.18
C PHE A 184 3.46 5.07 -9.03
N ALA A 185 4.10 4.66 -10.13
CA ALA A 185 4.57 5.57 -11.16
C ALA A 185 4.27 4.99 -12.54
N VAL A 186 3.97 5.87 -13.50
CA VAL A 186 3.87 5.50 -14.92
C VAL A 186 5.19 5.82 -15.59
N ARG A 187 5.78 4.81 -16.21
CA ARG A 187 7.14 4.91 -16.73
C ARG A 187 7.41 3.86 -17.80
N PRO A 188 8.30 4.16 -18.77
CA PRO A 188 8.73 3.19 -19.76
C PRO A 188 9.48 2.04 -19.09
N ASP A 189 9.29 0.82 -19.58
CA ASP A 189 10.12 -0.33 -19.25
C ASP A 189 11.48 -0.28 -20.00
N ALA A 190 12.27 -1.35 -19.94
CA ALA A 190 13.55 -1.41 -20.64
C ALA A 190 13.41 -1.44 -22.17
N ALA A 191 12.26 -1.86 -22.69
CA ALA A 191 11.92 -1.84 -24.11
C ALA A 191 11.31 -0.50 -24.56
N GLY A 192 11.01 0.41 -23.62
CA GLY A 192 10.40 1.70 -23.89
C GLY A 192 8.87 1.69 -23.75
N GLU A 193 8.26 0.55 -23.42
CA GLU A 193 6.82 0.42 -23.28
C GLU A 193 6.36 1.05 -21.97
N VAL A 194 5.43 2.01 -22.07
CA VAL A 194 4.94 2.76 -20.90
C VAL A 194 3.97 1.90 -20.10
N GLY A 195 4.26 1.74 -18.80
CA GLY A 195 3.43 0.96 -17.90
C GLY A 195 3.39 1.49 -16.48
N LEU A 196 2.38 1.06 -15.74
CA LEU A 196 2.26 1.30 -14.31
C LEU A 196 3.22 0.40 -13.53
N ARG A 197 3.92 0.97 -12.55
CA ARG A 197 4.76 0.24 -11.59
C ARG A 197 4.49 0.70 -10.17
N CYS A 198 4.22 -0.24 -9.27
CA CYS A 198 4.20 -0.03 -7.83
C CYS A 198 5.64 0.02 -7.34
N LEU A 199 6.12 1.23 -7.03
CA LEU A 199 7.49 1.49 -6.60
C LEU A 199 7.78 0.95 -5.21
N GLY A 200 6.78 0.89 -4.34
CA GLY A 200 7.00 0.53 -2.95
C GLY A 200 5.89 0.95 -2.00
N VAL A 201 6.26 0.96 -0.72
CA VAL A 201 5.40 1.30 0.42
C VAL A 201 5.93 2.55 1.12
N VAL A 202 5.04 3.49 1.44
CA VAL A 202 5.37 4.70 2.19
C VAL A 202 5.78 4.34 3.63
N LEU A 203 6.99 4.74 4.03
CA LEU A 203 7.47 4.61 5.40
C LEU A 203 7.30 5.92 6.19
N PRO A 204 7.31 5.88 7.54
CA PRO A 204 7.33 7.08 8.36
C PRO A 204 8.54 7.98 8.03
N GLY A 205 8.34 9.30 8.08
CA GLY A 205 9.39 10.30 7.89
C GLY A 205 8.90 11.70 8.25
N GLU A 206 9.82 12.61 8.57
CA GLU A 206 9.51 13.97 9.04
C GLU A 206 9.52 15.00 7.89
N ASP A 207 10.59 15.05 7.09
CA ASP A 207 10.74 15.98 5.95
C ASP A 207 10.62 15.25 4.60
N GLY A 208 9.50 14.55 4.43
CA GLY A 208 9.26 13.59 3.35
C GLY A 208 9.36 12.13 3.80
N HIS A 209 9.05 11.20 2.91
CA HIS A 209 8.83 9.80 3.28
C HIS A 209 9.76 8.86 2.52
N PRO A 210 10.59 8.06 3.19
CA PRO A 210 11.30 6.96 2.54
C PRO A 210 10.30 5.96 1.93
N LEU A 211 10.70 5.30 0.86
CA LEU A 211 9.95 4.19 0.29
C LEU A 211 10.70 2.88 0.54
N ALA A 212 10.01 1.91 1.12
CA ALA A 212 10.43 0.52 1.02
C ALA A 212 10.20 0.07 -0.42
N THR A 213 11.26 -0.20 -1.18
CA THR A 213 11.12 -0.47 -2.61
C THR A 213 10.56 -1.86 -2.87
N PHE A 214 9.72 -1.98 -3.88
CA PHE A 214 8.91 -3.19 -4.07
C PHE A 214 9.74 -4.43 -4.43
N ASP A 215 10.87 -4.23 -5.11
CA ASP A 215 11.85 -5.28 -5.42
C ASP A 215 12.41 -5.94 -4.14
N GLN A 216 12.73 -5.13 -3.13
CA GLN A 216 13.19 -5.61 -1.84
C GLN A 216 12.07 -6.30 -1.05
N ILE A 217 10.86 -5.74 -1.08
CA ILE A 217 9.68 -6.34 -0.41
C ILE A 217 9.42 -7.74 -0.96
N VAL A 218 9.38 -7.90 -2.29
CA VAL A 218 9.15 -9.20 -2.95
C VAL A 218 10.24 -10.20 -2.60
N ALA A 219 11.51 -9.77 -2.53
CA ALA A 219 12.62 -10.65 -2.16
C ALA A 219 12.52 -11.21 -0.73
N GLU A 220 11.81 -10.52 0.17
CA GLU A 220 11.62 -10.95 1.56
C GLU A 220 10.32 -11.73 1.81
N LEU A 221 9.37 -11.70 0.86
CA LEU A 221 8.15 -12.50 0.95
C LEU A 221 8.47 -14.00 0.78
N PRO A 222 7.68 -14.90 1.41
CA PRO A 222 7.88 -16.33 1.27
C PRO A 222 7.94 -16.76 -0.20
N ALA A 223 9.01 -17.48 -0.56
CA ALA A 223 9.14 -18.14 -1.85
C ALA A 223 8.14 -19.30 -1.97
N ARG A 224 7.87 -19.74 -3.20
CA ARG A 224 7.05 -20.92 -3.43
C ARG A 224 7.92 -22.12 -3.09
N ASP A 225 7.49 -22.95 -2.13
CA ASP A 225 8.12 -24.25 -1.89
C ASP A 225 8.08 -25.13 -3.16
#